data_AF-A0A838GE58-F1
#
_entry.id   AF-A0A838GE58-F1
#
_cell.length_a   1.000
_cell.length_b   1.000
_cell.length_c   1.000
_cell.angle_alpha   90.00
_cell.angle_beta   90.00
_cell.angle_gamma   90.00
#
_symmetry.space_group_name_H-M   'P 1'
#
loop_
_entity.id
_entity.type
_entity.pdbx_description
1 polymer ?
#
loop_
_entity_poly.entity_id
_entity_poly.type
_entity_poly.pdbx_seq_one_letter_code
_entity_poly.pdbx_strand_id
1 'polypeptide(L)'
;MPIVDRREFGGRFGVKENSQRLANYRYLEVQLMEMIGGWSHTTPQINLKATFGYHVYDHAQAANLLGERLEQLRSGRLSEEPATDEFAHLCEYVWNLDSVVDRLVAVYRVLEPHLVSTYVYHADATDPMTDTPTVRLLRNLAGI
;
A
#
# COMPACT_ATOMS: atom_id res chain seq x y z
N MET A 1 -27.71 -18.31 35.41
CA MET A 1 -26.39 -17.66 35.25
C MET A 1 -26.34 -17.12 33.83
N PRO A 2 -26.11 -15.82 33.59
CA PRO A 2 -25.96 -15.35 32.22
C PRO A 2 -24.71 -15.98 31.60
N ILE A 3 -24.84 -16.47 30.38
CA ILE A 3 -23.71 -16.96 29.58
C ILE A 3 -22.92 -15.73 29.17
N VAL A 4 -21.77 -15.51 29.82
CA VAL A 4 -20.83 -14.46 29.43
C VAL A 4 -19.94 -15.03 28.33
N ASP A 5 -20.01 -14.47 27.13
CA ASP A 5 -19.08 -14.83 26.05
C ASP A 5 -17.68 -14.35 26.44
N ARG A 6 -16.73 -15.28 26.51
CA ARG A 6 -15.33 -15.04 26.90
C ARG A 6 -14.41 -14.85 25.70
N ARG A 7 -14.94 -14.88 24.47
CA ARG A 7 -14.12 -14.63 23.28
C ARG A 7 -13.58 -13.21 23.31
N GLU A 8 -12.27 -13.08 23.17
CA GLU A 8 -11.63 -11.79 22.92
C GLU A 8 -11.91 -11.42 21.46
N PHE A 9 -12.63 -10.32 21.27
CA PHE A 9 -12.88 -9.71 19.97
C PHE A 9 -11.95 -8.52 19.79
N GLY A 10 -11.46 -8.32 18.57
CA GLY A 10 -10.53 -7.25 18.25
C GLY A 10 -9.23 -7.81 17.69
N GLY A 11 -8.86 -7.31 16.50
CA GLY A 11 -7.58 -7.63 15.88
C GLY A 11 -6.42 -7.01 16.64
N ARG A 12 -5.21 -7.23 16.13
CA ARG A 12 -3.98 -6.67 16.70
C ARG A 12 -3.94 -5.14 16.67
N PHE A 13 -4.74 -4.51 15.80
CA PHE A 13 -4.73 -3.07 15.58
C PHE A 13 -6.06 -2.43 15.96
N GLY A 14 -5.99 -1.32 16.69
CA GLY A 14 -7.15 -0.45 16.90
C GLY A 14 -7.46 0.39 15.65
N VAL A 15 -8.65 0.99 15.60
CA VAL A 15 -9.11 1.79 14.44
C VAL A 15 -8.12 2.88 14.02
N LYS A 16 -7.50 3.57 14.98
CA LYS A 16 -6.50 4.63 14.72
C LYS A 16 -5.21 4.06 14.11
N GLU A 17 -4.77 2.90 14.59
CA GLU A 17 -3.56 2.26 14.08
C GLU A 17 -3.81 1.67 12.69
N ASN A 18 -4.96 1.03 12.50
CA ASN A 18 -5.41 0.52 11.20
C ASN A 18 -5.43 1.65 10.16
N SER A 19 -6.08 2.77 10.46
CA SER A 19 -6.15 3.90 9.52
C SER A 19 -4.77 4.52 9.23
N GLN A 20 -3.88 4.62 10.22
CA GLN A 20 -2.52 5.10 9.98
C GLN A 20 -1.75 4.15 9.05
N ARG A 21 -1.88 2.83 9.23
CA ARG A 21 -1.24 1.85 8.35
C ARG A 21 -1.78 1.94 6.92
N LEU A 22 -3.09 2.03 6.75
CA LEU A 22 -3.72 2.20 5.43
C LEU A 22 -3.27 3.49 4.73
N ALA A 23 -3.11 4.59 5.48
CA ALA A 23 -2.56 5.84 4.93
C ALA A 23 -1.11 5.67 4.44
N ASN A 24 -0.27 4.99 5.23
CA ASN A 24 1.11 4.71 4.85
C ASN A 24 1.21 3.86 3.58
N TYR A 25 0.29 2.89 3.41
CA TYR A 25 0.24 2.09 2.20
C TYR A 25 -0.18 2.91 0.99
N ARG A 26 -1.23 3.72 1.14
CA ARG A 26 -1.70 4.62 0.09
C ARG A 26 -0.57 5.54 -0.37
N TYR A 27 0.22 6.07 0.56
CA TYR A 27 1.39 6.88 0.23
C TYR A 27 2.35 6.12 -0.68
N LEU A 28 2.73 4.89 -0.34
CA LEU A 28 3.65 4.11 -1.18
C LEU A 28 3.03 3.76 -2.54
N GLU A 29 1.74 3.42 -2.61
CA GLU A 29 1.03 3.17 -3.87
C GLU A 29 1.09 4.40 -4.79
N VAL A 30 0.85 5.60 -4.25
CA VAL A 30 1.00 6.86 -5.01
C VAL A 30 2.44 7.06 -5.46
N GLN A 31 3.42 6.85 -4.58
CA GLN A 31 4.83 6.97 -4.93
C GLN A 31 5.24 6.00 -6.04
N LEU A 32 4.80 4.74 -6.00
CA LEU A 32 5.07 3.75 -7.05
C LEU A 32 4.42 4.14 -8.38
N MET A 33 3.16 4.58 -8.35
CA MET A 33 2.45 5.10 -9.53
C MET A 33 3.25 6.25 -10.17
N GLU A 34 3.66 7.23 -9.37
CA GLU A 34 4.39 8.41 -9.82
C GLU A 34 5.79 8.04 -10.33
N MET A 35 6.54 7.18 -9.65
CA MET A 35 7.89 6.73 -10.03
C MET A 35 7.86 6.04 -11.39
N ILE A 36 7.00 5.02 -11.52
CA ILE A 36 6.87 4.23 -12.75
C ILE A 36 6.39 5.12 -13.90
N GLY A 37 5.42 6.00 -13.65
CA GLY A 37 4.92 6.97 -14.62
C GLY A 37 6.00 7.96 -15.08
N GLY A 38 6.75 8.54 -14.15
CA GLY A 38 7.82 9.49 -14.42
C GLY A 38 8.99 8.86 -15.20
N TRP A 39 9.36 7.63 -14.86
CA TRP A 39 10.43 6.91 -15.55
C TRP A 39 10.04 6.39 -16.94
N SER A 40 8.74 6.34 -17.26
CA SER A 40 8.27 5.96 -18.60
C SER A 40 8.82 6.87 -19.71
N HIS A 41 9.09 8.14 -19.41
CA HIS A 41 9.74 9.04 -20.37
C HIS A 41 11.23 8.71 -20.59
N THR A 42 11.94 8.34 -19.53
CA THR A 42 13.40 8.12 -19.53
C THR A 42 13.83 6.69 -19.84
N THR A 43 12.90 5.73 -19.85
CA THR A 43 13.16 4.31 -20.16
C THR A 43 13.03 4.07 -21.66
N PRO A 44 14.10 3.78 -22.44
CA PRO A 44 14.00 3.70 -23.89
C PRO A 44 13.27 2.45 -24.40
N GLN A 45 13.23 1.36 -23.62
CA GLN A 45 12.67 0.07 -24.06
C GLN A 45 11.14 0.12 -24.11
N ILE A 46 10.57 -0.01 -25.32
CA ILE A 46 9.12 0.13 -25.55
C ILE A 46 8.27 -0.92 -24.82
N ASN A 47 8.77 -2.14 -24.70
CA ASN A 47 8.13 -3.22 -23.95
C ASN A 47 8.01 -2.86 -22.46
N LEU A 48 9.03 -2.24 -21.87
CA LEU A 48 8.95 -1.77 -20.48
C LEU A 48 7.92 -0.67 -20.32
N LYS A 49 7.84 0.29 -21.27
CA LYS A 49 6.82 1.36 -21.23
C LYS A 49 5.39 0.81 -21.26
N ALA A 50 5.14 -0.19 -22.10
CA ALA A 50 3.83 -0.84 -22.17
C ALA A 50 3.47 -1.50 -20.84
N THR A 51 4.41 -2.25 -20.23
CA THR A 51 4.23 -2.86 -18.91
C THR A 51 4.01 -1.81 -17.81
N PHE A 52 4.79 -0.73 -17.81
CA PHE A 52 4.66 0.38 -16.86
C PHE A 52 3.26 1.00 -16.90
N GLY A 53 2.63 1.10 -18.07
CA GLY A 53 1.26 1.59 -18.19
C GLY A 53 0.25 0.77 -17.38
N TYR A 54 0.38 -0.56 -17.37
CA TYR A 54 -0.49 -1.43 -16.56
C TYR A 54 -0.23 -1.22 -15.07
N HIS A 55 1.03 -1.19 -14.63
CA HIS A 55 1.35 -1.05 -13.21
C HIS A 55 1.01 0.33 -12.66
N VAL A 56 1.19 1.39 -13.45
CA VAL A 56 0.71 2.74 -13.08
C VAL A 56 -0.80 2.72 -12.84
N TYR A 57 -1.56 2.04 -13.71
CA TYR A 57 -3.00 1.90 -13.51
C TYR A 57 -3.31 1.10 -12.24
N ASP A 58 -2.64 -0.02 -12.00
CA ASP A 58 -2.89 -0.88 -10.84
C ASP A 58 -2.59 -0.14 -9.52
N HIS A 59 -1.45 0.55 -9.42
CA HIS A 59 -1.12 1.39 -8.26
C HIS A 59 -2.10 2.55 -8.06
N ALA A 60 -2.57 3.17 -9.15
CA ALA A 60 -3.61 4.20 -9.07
C ALA A 60 -4.94 3.64 -8.52
N GLN A 61 -5.35 2.45 -8.97
CA GLN A 61 -6.54 1.77 -8.44
C GLN A 61 -6.36 1.42 -6.97
N ALA A 62 -5.22 0.86 -6.59
CA ALA A 62 -4.90 0.53 -5.20
C ALA A 62 -4.95 1.76 -4.28
N ALA A 63 -4.31 2.86 -4.70
CA ALA A 63 -4.34 4.13 -3.96
C ALA A 63 -5.76 4.69 -3.79
N ASN A 64 -6.61 4.58 -4.82
CA ASN A 64 -8.00 4.99 -4.75
C ASN A 64 -8.82 4.15 -3.78
N LEU A 65 -8.71 2.82 -3.85
CA LEU A 65 -9.41 1.90 -2.96
C LEU A 65 -9.00 2.09 -1.49
N LEU A 66 -7.71 2.32 -1.23
CA LEU A 66 -7.22 2.66 0.10
C LEU A 66 -7.74 4.02 0.57
N GLY A 67 -7.79 5.01 -0.32
CA GLY A 67 -8.38 6.32 -0.06
C GLY A 67 -9.86 6.22 0.36
N GLU A 68 -10.66 5.49 -0.41
CA GLU A 68 -12.06 5.25 -0.10
C GLU A 68 -12.21 4.55 1.27
N ARG A 69 -11.36 3.57 1.58
CA ARG A 69 -11.41 2.89 2.87
C ARG A 69 -11.08 3.83 4.03
N LEU A 70 -10.12 4.73 3.87
CA LEU A 70 -9.78 5.73 4.88
C LEU A 70 -10.96 6.68 5.15
N GLU A 71 -11.67 7.10 4.11
CA GLU A 71 -12.89 7.90 4.25
C GLU A 71 -13.99 7.15 5.00
N GLN A 72 -14.21 5.88 4.66
CA GLN A 72 -15.17 5.02 5.36
C GLN A 72 -14.85 4.85 6.86
N LEU A 73 -13.57 4.79 7.22
CA LEU A 73 -13.10 4.73 8.60
C LEU A 73 -13.20 6.07 9.35
N ARG A 74 -13.54 7.17 8.66
CA ARG A 74 -13.64 8.53 9.21
C ARG A 74 -12.40 8.95 9.99
N SER A 75 -11.23 8.49 9.58
CA SER A 75 -9.97 8.69 10.31
C SER A 75 -9.41 10.11 10.19
N GLY A 76 -9.99 10.95 9.33
CA GLY A 76 -9.63 12.36 9.15
C GLY A 76 -8.25 12.59 8.50
N ARG A 77 -7.53 11.53 8.11
CA ARG A 77 -6.23 11.59 7.43
C ARG A 77 -6.31 10.94 6.06
N LEU A 78 -6.73 11.71 5.06
CA LEU A 78 -6.12 11.61 3.73
C LEU A 78 -4.74 12.27 3.84
N SER A 79 -3.81 11.67 4.60
CA SER A 79 -2.46 12.20 4.67
C SER A 79 -1.69 11.65 3.48
N GLU A 80 -1.22 12.55 2.63
CA GLU A 80 -0.22 12.29 1.58
C GLU A 80 1.21 12.36 2.16
N GLU A 81 1.34 12.36 3.48
CA GLU A 81 2.62 12.40 4.15
C GLU A 81 3.20 10.99 4.31
N PRO A 82 4.54 10.85 4.22
CA PRO A 82 5.24 9.61 4.52
C PRO A 82 5.03 9.20 5.99
N ALA A 83 5.15 7.91 6.26
CA ALA A 83 5.07 7.37 7.62
C ALA A 83 6.16 7.91 8.55
N THR A 84 7.38 8.06 8.02
CA THR A 84 8.56 8.61 8.70
C THR A 84 9.46 9.32 7.69
N ASP A 85 10.36 10.17 8.19
CA ASP A 85 11.32 10.90 7.36
C ASP A 85 12.29 9.93 6.63
N GLU A 86 12.71 8.84 7.29
CA GLU A 86 13.56 7.82 6.66
C GLU A 86 12.87 7.15 5.49
N PHE A 87 11.55 6.94 5.58
CA PHE A 87 10.79 6.37 4.48
C PHE A 87 10.64 7.34 3.31
N ALA A 88 10.43 8.63 3.59
CA ALA A 88 10.48 9.65 2.55
C ALA A 88 11.85 9.70 1.86
N HIS A 89 12.94 9.67 2.63
CA HIS A 89 14.29 9.64 2.06
C HIS A 89 14.56 8.38 1.23
N LEU A 90 14.01 7.23 1.62
CA LEU A 90 14.06 6.02 0.80
C LEU A 90 13.33 6.23 -0.54
N CYS A 91 12.10 6.76 -0.52
CA CYS A 91 11.34 7.04 -1.73
C CYS A 91 12.08 8.05 -2.63
N GLU A 92 12.61 9.13 -2.05
CA GLU A 92 13.40 10.14 -2.77
C GLU A 92 14.67 9.54 -3.39
N TYR A 93 15.38 8.69 -2.64
CA TYR A 93 16.54 7.97 -3.16
C TYR A 93 16.18 7.11 -4.37
N VAL A 94 15.09 6.33 -4.26
CA VAL A 94 14.61 5.48 -5.34
C VAL A 94 14.20 6.31 -6.55
N TRP A 95 13.48 7.42 -6.35
CA TRP A 95 13.03 8.34 -7.40
C TRP A 95 14.18 8.82 -8.29
N ASN A 96 15.32 9.11 -7.67
CA ASN A 96 16.51 9.67 -8.30
C ASN A 96 17.49 8.61 -8.84
N LEU A 97 17.12 7.33 -8.88
CA LEU A 97 17.95 6.31 -9.52
C LEU A 97 18.08 6.59 -11.03
N ASP A 98 19.29 6.48 -11.57
CA ASP A 98 19.56 6.73 -13.00
C ASP A 98 19.40 5.47 -13.85
N SER A 99 19.83 4.32 -13.33
CA SER A 99 19.84 3.05 -14.05
C SER A 99 18.45 2.44 -14.11
N VAL A 100 18.01 2.05 -15.31
CA VAL A 100 16.77 1.29 -15.50
C VAL A 100 16.81 -0.01 -14.69
N VAL A 101 17.95 -0.69 -14.61
CA VAL A 101 18.07 -1.92 -13.83
C VAL A 101 17.84 -1.66 -12.34
N ASP A 102 18.44 -0.60 -11.80
CA ASP A 102 18.31 -0.28 -10.37
C ASP A 102 16.87 0.12 -10.02
N ARG A 103 16.21 0.89 -10.90
CA ARG A 103 14.77 1.21 -10.79
C ARG A 103 13.90 -0.04 -10.74
N LEU A 104 14.11 -0.97 -11.68
CA LEU A 104 13.36 -2.22 -11.74
C LEU A 104 13.61 -3.08 -10.50
N VAL A 105 14.85 -3.15 -10.00
CA VAL A 105 15.16 -3.88 -8.77
C VAL A 105 14.50 -3.21 -7.56
N ALA A 106 14.62 -1.88 -7.43
CA ALA A 106 14.01 -1.14 -6.33
C ALA A 106 12.49 -1.37 -6.27
N VAL A 107 11.78 -1.26 -7.39
CA VAL A 107 10.33 -1.46 -7.42
C VAL A 107 9.96 -2.93 -7.24
N TYR A 108 10.39 -3.80 -8.17
CA TYR A 108 9.84 -5.16 -8.29
C TYR A 108 10.52 -6.19 -7.39
N ARG A 109 11.68 -5.87 -6.78
CA ARG A 109 12.40 -6.77 -5.86
C ARG A 109 12.43 -6.28 -4.42
N VAL A 110 12.12 -5.01 -4.16
CA VAL A 110 12.18 -4.43 -2.82
C VAL A 110 10.84 -3.85 -2.40
N LEU A 111 10.37 -2.79 -3.05
CA LEU A 111 9.20 -2.04 -2.60
C LEU A 111 7.89 -2.83 -2.74
N GLU A 112 7.58 -3.35 -3.93
CA GLU A 112 6.35 -4.11 -4.17
C GLU A 112 6.27 -5.40 -3.33
N PRO A 113 7.30 -6.27 -3.29
CA PRO A 113 7.23 -7.47 -2.45
C PRO A 113 7.06 -7.14 -0.97
N HIS A 114 7.69 -6.06 -0.48
CA HIS A 114 7.49 -5.62 0.89
C HIS A 114 6.06 -5.10 1.11
N LEU A 115 5.52 -4.32 0.18
CA LEU A 115 4.15 -3.80 0.28
C LEU A 115 3.13 -4.94 0.33
N VAL A 116 3.22 -5.90 -0.59
CA VAL A 116 2.38 -7.11 -0.60
C VAL A 116 2.52 -7.90 0.70
N SER A 117 3.75 -8.14 1.18
CA SER A 117 3.97 -8.82 2.47
C SER A 117 3.30 -8.07 3.63
N THR A 118 3.27 -6.74 3.56
CA THR A 118 2.68 -5.90 4.60
C THR A 118 1.14 -5.95 4.55
N TYR A 119 0.56 -6.01 3.34
CA TYR A 119 -0.87 -6.24 3.15
C TYR A 119 -1.32 -7.57 3.73
N VAL A 120 -0.61 -8.65 3.41
CA VAL A 120 -0.92 -10.00 3.93
C VAL A 120 -0.84 -10.00 5.45
N TYR A 121 0.26 -9.48 6.02
CA TYR A 121 0.42 -9.41 7.47
C TYR A 121 -0.70 -8.59 8.14
N HIS A 122 -1.08 -7.45 7.56
CA HIS A 122 -2.13 -6.61 8.12
C HIS A 122 -3.50 -7.29 8.01
N ALA A 123 -3.81 -7.93 6.88
CA ALA A 123 -5.04 -8.71 6.73
C ALA A 123 -5.14 -9.82 7.77
N ASP A 124 -4.06 -10.57 8.02
CA ASP A 124 -4.04 -11.66 8.98
C ASP A 124 -4.07 -11.20 10.45
N ALA A 125 -3.55 -10.00 10.71
CA ALA A 125 -3.58 -9.40 12.04
C ALA A 125 -4.90 -8.67 12.36
N THR A 126 -5.79 -8.50 11.38
CA THR A 126 -7.09 -7.83 11.56
C THR A 126 -8.17 -8.86 11.85
N ASP A 127 -8.97 -8.65 12.90
CA ASP A 127 -10.08 -9.54 13.20
C ASP A 127 -11.18 -9.36 12.14
N PRO A 128 -11.44 -10.40 11.31
CA PRO A 128 -12.38 -10.30 10.21
C PRO A 128 -13.83 -10.11 10.68
N MET A 129 -14.16 -10.40 11.94
CA MET A 129 -15.50 -10.14 12.48
C MET A 129 -15.72 -8.65 12.76
N THR A 130 -14.64 -7.93 13.06
CA THR A 130 -14.70 -6.49 13.40
C THR A 130 -14.49 -5.60 12.18
N ASP A 131 -13.65 -6.01 11.24
CA ASP A 131 -13.30 -5.22 10.05
C ASP A 131 -13.09 -6.09 8.80
N THR A 132 -14.13 -6.83 8.43
CA THR A 132 -14.15 -7.61 7.18
C THR A 132 -13.79 -6.78 5.94
N PRO A 133 -14.29 -5.53 5.77
CA PRO A 133 -13.99 -4.73 4.59
C PRO A 133 -12.48 -4.49 4.40
N THR A 134 -11.75 -4.16 5.46
CA THR A 134 -10.29 -3.96 5.38
C THR A 134 -9.57 -5.26 5.01
N VAL A 135 -9.94 -6.40 5.61
CA VAL A 135 -9.32 -7.70 5.28
C VAL A 135 -9.52 -8.04 3.80
N ARG A 136 -10.73 -7.85 3.26
CA ARG A 136 -11.03 -8.14 1.86
C ARG A 136 -10.26 -7.23 0.90
N LEU A 137 -10.18 -5.95 1.23
CA LEU A 137 -9.40 -4.99 0.45
C LEU A 137 -7.93 -5.40 0.40
N LEU A 138 -7.31 -5.63 1.56
CA LEU A 138 -5.87 -5.94 1.62
C LEU A 138 -5.53 -7.26 0.91
N ARG A 139 -6.40 -8.27 1.00
CA ARG A 139 -6.22 -9.52 0.24
C ARG A 139 -6.33 -9.32 -1.26
N ASN A 140 -7.32 -8.53 -1.70
CA ASN A 140 -7.44 -8.15 -3.10
C ASN A 140 -6.19 -7.43 -3.63
N LEU A 141 -5.65 -6.47 -2.88
CA LEU A 141 -4.41 -5.76 -3.24
C LEU A 141 -3.18 -6.67 -3.22
N ALA A 142 -3.14 -7.67 -2.34
CA ALA A 142 -2.08 -8.67 -2.31
C ALA A 142 -2.22 -9.76 -3.40
N GLY A 143 -3.32 -9.77 -4.15
CA GLY A 143 -3.60 -10.77 -5.19
C GLY A 143 -3.96 -12.17 -4.64
N ILE A 144 -4.52 -12.26 -3.43
CA ILE A 144 -4.87 -13.52 -2.75
C ILE A 144 -6.33 -13.59 -2.28
#